data_AF-A6T8D4-F1
#
_entry.id   AF-A6T8D4-F1
#
_cell.length_a   1.000
_cell.length_b   1.000
_cell.length_c   1.000
_cell.angle_alpha   90.00
_cell.angle_beta   90.00
_cell.angle_gamma   90.00
#
_symmetry.space_group_name_H-M   'P 1'
#
loop_
_entity.id
_entity.type
_entity.pdbx_description
1 polymer ?
#
loop_
_entity_poly.entity_id
_entity_poly.type
_entity_poly.pdbx_seq_one_letter_code
_entity_poly.pdbx_strand_id
1 'polypeptide(L)'
;MAKGWNIDPAAFAGLVAEDVKLRQRTIAIQLLNEIVQRSPVGNPELWAINATAVQYNKAVGEWNESLYADPANLTKTGRLRKKVRVNDSMDIRRPAEYRAGTFRASHFVSIGEPDHSVPTEPDPRGTMTFLNGKNIIDQAPAYSVIYIQSNLPYSVPLENGHSTQAPTGVYAVSFNGVIQAYK
;
A
#
# COMPACT_ATOMS: atom_id res chain seq x y z
N MET A 1 33.19 -36.40 -34.41
CA MET A 1 32.38 -35.30 -34.99
C MET A 1 32.12 -34.30 -33.89
N ALA A 2 32.59 -33.06 -34.04
CA ALA A 2 32.28 -32.00 -33.09
C ALA A 2 30.75 -31.79 -33.10
N LYS A 3 30.11 -31.95 -31.93
CA LYS A 3 28.67 -31.73 -31.79
C LYS A 3 28.47 -30.21 -31.90
N GLY A 4 28.07 -29.73 -33.09
CA GLY A 4 27.98 -28.29 -33.40
C GLY A 4 26.92 -27.50 -32.61
N TRP A 5 26.20 -28.17 -31.71
CA TRP A 5 25.12 -27.60 -30.93
C TRP A 5 25.34 -27.90 -29.44
N ASN A 6 25.32 -26.83 -28.63
CA ASN A 6 25.36 -26.96 -27.17
C ASN A 6 24.03 -27.44 -26.57
N ILE A 7 22.92 -27.32 -27.32
CA ILE A 7 21.57 -27.75 -26.92
C ILE A 7 20.91 -28.42 -28.14
N ASP A 8 20.17 -29.50 -27.91
CA ASP A 8 19.43 -30.20 -28.96
C ASP A 8 18.40 -29.26 -29.62
N PRO A 9 18.42 -29.05 -30.96
CA PRO A 9 17.41 -28.26 -31.65
C PRO A 9 15.97 -28.69 -31.37
N ALA A 10 15.70 -29.97 -31.10
CA ALA A 10 14.38 -30.46 -30.73
C ALA A 10 13.90 -29.92 -29.36
N ALA A 11 14.82 -29.51 -28.48
CA ALA A 11 14.53 -28.90 -27.18
C ALA A 11 14.36 -27.37 -27.25
N PHE A 12 14.66 -26.75 -28.39
CA PHE A 12 14.70 -25.29 -28.54
C PHE A 12 13.39 -24.60 -28.14
N ALA A 13 12.25 -25.12 -28.58
CA ALA A 13 10.95 -24.53 -28.26
C ALA A 13 10.65 -24.52 -26.75
N GLY A 14 11.02 -25.59 -26.05
CA GLY A 14 10.89 -25.68 -24.59
C GLY A 14 11.81 -24.68 -23.87
N LEU A 15 13.04 -24.53 -24.36
CA LEU A 15 13.99 -23.57 -23.80
C LEU A 15 13.52 -22.12 -23.97
N VAL A 16 13.04 -21.74 -25.15
CA VAL A 16 12.50 -20.39 -25.39
C VAL A 16 11.32 -20.11 -24.46
N ALA A 17 10.41 -21.07 -24.28
CA ALA A 17 9.27 -20.90 -23.37
C ALA A 17 9.71 -20.70 -21.92
N GLU A 18 10.71 -21.45 -21.45
CA GLU A 18 11.27 -21.29 -20.10
C GLU A 18 11.99 -19.94 -19.92
N ASP A 19 12.81 -19.52 -20.88
CA ASP A 19 13.54 -18.26 -20.82
C ASP A 19 12.59 -17.04 -20.86
N VAL A 20 11.57 -17.08 -21.72
CA VAL A 20 10.53 -16.05 -21.79
C VAL A 20 9.79 -15.96 -20.46
N LYS A 21 9.40 -17.11 -19.89
CA LYS A 21 8.72 -17.19 -18.59
C LYS A 21 9.57 -16.55 -17.49
N LEU A 22 10.86 -16.90 -17.39
CA LEU A 22 11.78 -16.34 -16.39
C LEU A 22 11.97 -14.82 -16.55
N ARG A 23 12.21 -14.36 -17.78
CA ARG A 23 12.41 -12.94 -18.09
C ARG A 23 11.16 -12.12 -17.80
N GLN A 24 10.00 -12.60 -18.25
CA GLN A 24 8.70 -11.97 -18.01
C GLN A 24 8.43 -11.79 -16.51
N ARG A 25 8.60 -12.86 -15.72
CA ARG A 25 8.37 -12.83 -14.28
C ARG A 25 9.32 -11.85 -13.58
N THR A 26 10.60 -11.86 -13.96
CA THR A 26 11.60 -10.99 -13.34
C THR A 26 11.28 -9.51 -13.59
N ILE A 27 10.96 -9.14 -14.84
CA ILE A 27 10.57 -7.76 -15.18
C ILE A 27 9.31 -7.35 -14.43
N ALA A 28 8.29 -8.22 -14.38
CA ALA A 28 7.05 -7.93 -13.69
C ALA A 28 7.24 -7.76 -12.17
N ILE A 29 8.07 -8.58 -11.53
CA ILE A 29 8.38 -8.46 -10.09
C ILE A 29 9.13 -7.15 -9.80
N GLN A 30 10.09 -6.77 -10.63
CA GLN A 30 10.80 -5.50 -10.48
C GLN A 30 9.87 -4.31 -10.66
N LEU A 31 8.99 -4.36 -11.67
CA LEU A 31 7.99 -3.33 -11.90
C LEU A 31 7.02 -3.21 -10.73
N LEU A 32 6.51 -4.33 -10.21
CA LEU A 32 5.67 -4.35 -9.02
C LEU A 32 6.38 -3.71 -7.82
N ASN A 33 7.65 -4.07 -7.58
CA ASN A 33 8.43 -3.51 -6.48
C ASN A 33 8.57 -1.99 -6.62
N GLU A 34 8.97 -1.49 -7.79
CA GLU A 34 9.10 -0.05 -8.04
C GLU A 34 7.78 0.70 -7.81
N ILE A 35 6.67 0.15 -8.33
CA ILE A 35 5.33 0.73 -8.14
C ILE A 35 5.01 0.81 -6.64
N VAL A 36 5.12 -0.29 -5.90
CA VAL A 36 4.78 -0.35 -4.47
C VAL A 36 5.64 0.62 -3.65
N GLN A 37 6.95 0.67 -3.92
CA GLN A 37 7.87 1.54 -3.16
C GLN A 37 7.65 3.03 -3.44
N ARG A 38 7.35 3.39 -4.70
CA ARG A 38 7.07 4.79 -5.10
C ARG A 38 5.69 5.25 -4.72
N SER A 39 4.76 4.33 -4.45
CA SER A 39 3.39 4.70 -4.10
C SER A 39 3.33 5.51 -2.82
N PRO A 40 2.67 6.68 -2.85
CA PRO A 40 2.49 7.50 -1.66
C PRO A 40 1.68 6.76 -0.61
N VAL A 41 2.02 7.00 0.65
CA VAL A 41 1.29 6.46 1.80
C VAL A 41 0.51 7.53 2.55
N GLY A 42 0.71 8.81 2.20
CA GLY A 42 0.05 9.95 2.83
C GLY A 42 1.00 10.88 3.57
N ASN A 43 0.50 11.95 4.19
CA ASN A 43 1.35 12.94 4.87
C ASN A 43 1.81 12.49 6.28
N PRO A 44 3.10 12.23 6.52
CA PRO A 44 3.63 11.81 7.82
C PRO A 44 3.36 12.75 8.98
N GLU A 45 3.36 14.05 8.73
CA GLU A 45 3.18 15.08 9.76
C GLU A 45 1.74 15.08 10.29
N LEU A 46 0.75 14.88 9.41
CA LEU A 46 -0.65 14.74 9.83
C LEU A 46 -0.85 13.50 10.71
N TRP A 47 -0.09 12.43 10.49
CA TRP A 47 -0.19 11.23 11.32
C TRP A 47 0.40 11.46 12.70
N ALA A 48 1.56 12.12 12.79
CA ALA A 48 2.17 12.46 14.07
C ALA A 48 1.23 13.34 14.91
N ILE A 49 0.64 14.37 14.29
CA ILE A 49 -0.34 15.24 14.94
C ILE A 49 -1.58 14.45 15.38
N ASN A 50 -2.13 13.58 14.53
CA ASN A 50 -3.29 12.77 14.87
C ASN A 50 -2.98 11.73 15.95
N ALA A 51 -1.79 11.14 15.97
CA ALA A 51 -1.35 10.23 17.01
C ALA A 51 -1.28 10.97 18.35
N THR A 52 -0.68 12.16 18.38
CA THR A 52 -0.67 13.02 19.56
C THR A 52 -2.10 13.40 19.99
N ALA A 53 -2.96 13.79 19.06
CA ALA A 53 -4.34 14.13 19.36
C ALA A 53 -5.12 12.96 19.96
N VAL A 54 -4.96 11.75 19.42
CA VAL A 54 -5.56 10.53 19.94
C VAL A 54 -5.06 10.23 21.36
N GLN A 55 -3.75 10.29 21.59
CA GLN A 55 -3.16 10.03 22.91
C GLN A 55 -3.62 11.07 23.93
N TYR A 56 -3.67 12.35 23.55
CA TYR A 56 -4.17 13.42 24.39
C TYR A 56 -5.64 13.20 24.75
N ASN A 57 -6.51 12.93 23.76
CA ASN A 57 -7.93 12.68 24.00
C ASN A 57 -8.15 11.46 24.90
N LYS A 58 -7.34 10.42 24.72
CA LYS A 58 -7.33 9.23 25.60
C LYS A 58 -6.95 9.62 27.02
N ALA A 59 -5.88 10.38 27.21
CA ALA A 59 -5.42 10.84 28.52
C ALA A 59 -6.46 11.72 29.22
N VAL A 60 -7.17 12.60 28.51
CA VAL A 60 -8.28 13.39 29.09
C VAL A 60 -9.43 12.48 29.53
N GLY A 61 -9.75 11.45 28.73
CA GLY A 61 -10.71 10.41 29.10
C GLY A 61 -10.30 9.66 30.36
N GLU A 62 -9.09 9.12 30.41
CA GLU A 62 -8.52 8.39 31.54
C GLU A 62 -8.44 9.25 32.81
N TRP A 63 -8.07 10.53 32.66
CA TRP A 63 -8.09 11.49 33.76
C TRP A 63 -9.51 11.67 34.29
N ASN A 64 -10.49 11.88 33.42
CA ASN A 64 -11.89 11.96 33.84
C ASN A 64 -12.36 10.66 34.51
N GLU A 65 -11.98 9.49 34.01
CA GLU A 65 -12.29 8.21 34.65
C GLU A 65 -11.70 8.12 36.07
N SER A 66 -10.45 8.59 36.27
CA SER A 66 -9.81 8.60 37.59
C SER A 66 -10.56 9.47 38.61
N LEU A 67 -11.23 10.55 38.18
CA LEU A 67 -11.97 11.46 39.06
C LEU A 67 -13.21 10.79 39.70
N TYR A 68 -13.69 9.68 39.15
CA TYR A 68 -14.79 8.89 39.77
C TYR A 68 -14.38 8.20 41.06
N ALA A 69 -13.08 8.07 41.34
CA ALA A 69 -12.58 7.44 42.57
C ALA A 69 -12.89 8.26 43.84
N ASP A 70 -13.10 9.57 43.71
CA ASP A 70 -13.44 10.45 44.83
C ASP A 70 -14.96 10.73 44.87
N PRO A 71 -15.67 10.27 45.92
CA PRO A 71 -17.10 10.53 46.08
C PRO A 71 -17.49 12.01 46.09
N ALA A 72 -16.59 12.93 46.50
CA ALA A 72 -16.85 14.37 46.51
C ALA A 72 -17.05 14.93 45.10
N ASN A 73 -16.42 14.31 44.09
CA ASN A 73 -16.50 14.71 42.68
C ASN A 73 -17.82 14.32 42.01
N LEU A 74 -18.63 13.50 42.68
CA LEU A 74 -19.87 12.96 42.15
C LEU A 74 -21.08 13.79 42.54
N THR A 75 -22.04 13.84 41.63
CA THR A 75 -23.41 14.31 41.88
C THR A 75 -24.19 13.24 42.65
N LYS A 76 -25.37 13.60 43.18
CA LYS A 76 -26.25 12.64 43.88
C LYS A 76 -26.67 11.44 43.02
N THR A 77 -26.52 11.53 41.69
CA THR A 77 -26.85 10.47 40.72
C THR A 77 -25.61 9.67 40.27
N GLY A 78 -24.45 9.85 40.90
CA GLY A 78 -23.22 9.09 40.60
C GLY A 78 -22.46 9.57 39.35
N ARG A 79 -22.87 10.66 38.71
CA ARG A 79 -22.13 11.28 37.59
C ARG A 79 -21.12 12.30 38.09
N LEU A 80 -19.98 12.45 37.41
CA LEU A 80 -19.06 13.56 37.67
C LEU A 80 -19.74 14.92 37.56
N ARG A 81 -19.42 15.81 38.51
CA ARG A 81 -19.86 17.21 38.48
C ARG A 81 -19.27 17.92 37.27
N LYS A 82 -20.08 18.77 36.62
CA LYS A 82 -19.69 19.52 35.41
C LYS A 82 -18.43 20.39 35.60
N LYS A 83 -18.23 20.96 36.80
CA LYS A 83 -17.05 21.79 37.13
C LYS A 83 -15.77 20.98 37.37
N VAL A 84 -15.90 19.68 37.65
CA VAL A 84 -14.78 18.78 37.96
C VAL A 84 -14.31 18.07 36.69
N ARG A 85 -15.26 17.69 35.82
CA ARG A 85 -14.95 17.07 34.53
C ARG A 85 -14.14 18.00 33.63
N VAL A 86 -13.04 17.50 33.11
CA VAL A 86 -12.24 18.16 32.07
C VAL A 86 -12.94 17.97 30.73
N ASN A 87 -13.21 19.07 30.04
CA ASN A 87 -13.82 19.08 28.71
C ASN A 87 -12.84 19.71 27.73
N ASP A 88 -11.80 18.96 27.40
CA ASP A 88 -10.74 19.34 26.47
C ASP A 88 -10.48 18.19 25.50
N SER A 89 -10.11 18.51 24.26
CA SER A 89 -9.78 17.55 23.22
C SER A 89 -9.00 18.22 22.10
N MET A 90 -8.09 17.47 21.50
CA MET A 90 -7.42 17.86 20.26
C MET A 90 -8.21 17.38 19.03
N ASP A 91 -8.30 18.26 18.02
CA ASP A 91 -8.91 17.97 16.74
C ASP A 91 -8.10 16.93 15.94
N ILE A 92 -8.80 15.99 15.32
CA ILE A 92 -8.21 15.03 14.38
C ILE A 92 -8.24 15.63 12.97
N ARG A 93 -7.06 15.85 12.39
CA ARG A 93 -6.86 16.44 11.06
C ARG A 93 -6.70 15.33 10.01
N ARG A 94 -7.80 14.66 9.66
CA ARG A 94 -7.94 13.83 8.44
C ARG A 94 -9.42 13.63 8.08
N PRO A 95 -9.78 13.46 6.80
CA PRO A 95 -11.10 12.95 6.44
C PRO A 95 -11.36 11.62 7.15
N ALA A 96 -12.57 11.39 7.66
CA ALA A 96 -12.90 10.20 8.45
C ALA A 96 -12.55 8.87 7.76
N GLU A 97 -12.64 8.83 6.43
CA GLU A 97 -12.38 7.65 5.59
C GLU A 97 -10.93 7.54 5.09
N TYR A 98 -10.08 8.54 5.37
CA TYR A 98 -8.71 8.54 4.90
C TYR A 98 -7.84 7.56 5.69
N ARG A 99 -7.38 6.50 5.02
CA ARG A 99 -6.49 5.48 5.56
C ARG A 99 -5.13 5.58 4.86
N ALA A 100 -4.10 5.94 5.63
CA ALA A 100 -2.73 6.02 5.14
C ALA A 100 -2.28 4.65 4.62
N GLY A 101 -1.59 4.60 3.48
CA GLY A 101 -1.14 3.36 2.85
C GLY A 101 -2.18 2.65 1.99
N THR A 102 -3.40 3.15 1.85
CA THR A 102 -4.42 2.54 0.98
C THR A 102 -4.04 2.57 -0.49
N PHE A 103 -3.40 3.65 -0.97
CA PHE A 103 -2.94 3.69 -2.36
C PHE A 103 -1.85 2.64 -2.63
N ARG A 104 -0.84 2.57 -1.77
CA ARG A 104 0.18 1.51 -1.82
C ARG A 104 -0.43 0.12 -1.75
N ALA A 105 -1.48 -0.07 -0.97
CA ALA A 105 -2.21 -1.34 -0.87
C ALA A 105 -2.94 -1.75 -2.15
N SER A 106 -3.25 -0.79 -3.02
CA SER A 106 -4.21 -0.96 -4.12
C SER A 106 -3.67 -1.60 -5.38
N HIS A 107 -2.36 -1.90 -5.43
CA HIS A 107 -1.74 -2.49 -6.61
C HIS A 107 -2.00 -4.00 -6.64
N PHE A 108 -3.08 -4.38 -7.30
CA PHE A 108 -3.43 -5.78 -7.53
C PHE A 108 -2.73 -6.31 -8.77
N VAL A 109 -2.37 -7.58 -8.72
CA VAL A 109 -1.79 -8.32 -9.83
C VAL A 109 -2.75 -9.41 -10.26
N SER A 110 -2.95 -9.55 -11.57
CA SER A 110 -3.76 -10.63 -12.15
C SER A 110 -3.15 -11.12 -13.46
N ILE A 111 -3.54 -12.32 -13.89
CA ILE A 111 -3.04 -12.97 -15.11
C ILE A 111 -4.20 -13.21 -16.06
N GLY A 112 -4.02 -12.85 -17.34
CA GLY A 112 -5.00 -13.08 -18.41
C GLY A 112 -6.10 -12.02 -18.45
N GLU A 113 -6.68 -11.67 -17.31
CA GLU A 113 -7.73 -10.65 -17.19
C GLU A 113 -7.46 -9.63 -16.07
N PRO A 114 -7.99 -8.40 -16.15
CA PRO A 114 -7.84 -7.39 -15.10
C PRO A 114 -8.64 -7.72 -13.83
N ASP A 115 -8.05 -7.49 -12.65
CA ASP A 115 -8.75 -7.50 -11.34
C ASP A 115 -9.27 -6.10 -10.96
N HIS A 116 -10.60 -5.93 -10.87
CA HIS A 116 -11.25 -4.66 -10.53
C HIS A 116 -11.45 -4.41 -9.02
N SER A 117 -10.82 -5.22 -8.17
CA SER A 117 -10.91 -5.10 -6.71
C SER A 117 -10.28 -3.80 -6.20
N VAL A 118 -10.76 -3.37 -5.02
CA VAL A 118 -10.18 -2.28 -4.23
C VAL A 118 -9.72 -2.84 -2.88
N PRO A 119 -8.65 -2.29 -2.27
CA PRO A 119 -8.15 -2.80 -1.00
C PRO A 119 -9.13 -2.54 0.13
N THR A 120 -9.38 -3.55 0.97
CA THR A 120 -10.18 -3.42 2.19
C THR A 120 -9.39 -2.82 3.35
N GLU A 121 -8.09 -3.14 3.42
CA GLU A 121 -7.17 -2.67 4.46
C GLU A 121 -5.94 -1.99 3.84
N PRO A 122 -5.36 -0.97 4.51
CA PRO A 122 -4.15 -0.32 4.05
C PRO A 122 -2.90 -1.19 4.27
N ASP A 123 -1.87 -0.97 3.45
CA ASP A 123 -0.53 -1.56 3.60
C ASP A 123 0.54 -0.45 3.47
N PRO A 124 0.79 0.31 4.54
CA PRO A 124 1.79 1.39 4.51
C PRO A 124 3.21 0.90 4.24
N ARG A 125 3.54 -0.36 4.55
CA ARG A 125 4.87 -0.92 4.27
C ARG A 125 4.98 -1.48 2.85
N GLY A 126 3.84 -1.80 2.23
CA GLY A 126 3.76 -2.44 0.91
C GLY A 126 4.21 -3.90 0.89
N THR A 127 4.56 -4.47 2.06
CA THR A 127 5.10 -5.83 2.14
C THR A 127 4.07 -6.86 1.72
N MET A 128 2.81 -6.69 2.15
CA MET A 128 1.74 -7.62 1.83
C MET A 128 1.33 -7.48 0.36
N THR A 129 1.20 -6.25 -0.12
CA THR A 129 0.90 -5.98 -1.54
C THR A 129 1.96 -6.58 -2.47
N PHE A 130 3.24 -6.38 -2.15
CA PHE A 130 4.33 -6.94 -2.93
C PHE A 130 4.32 -8.47 -2.90
N LEU A 131 4.20 -9.09 -1.72
CA LEU A 131 4.23 -10.55 -1.59
C LEU A 131 3.04 -11.20 -2.32
N ASN A 132 1.83 -10.65 -2.17
CA ASN A 132 0.65 -11.15 -2.86
C ASN A 132 0.81 -11.06 -4.37
N GLY A 133 1.25 -9.91 -4.88
CA GLY A 133 1.48 -9.74 -6.32
C GLY A 133 2.60 -10.64 -6.84
N LYS A 134 3.71 -10.78 -6.10
CA LYS A 134 4.82 -11.67 -6.46
C LYS A 134 4.34 -13.13 -6.55
N ASN A 135 3.56 -13.60 -5.59
CA ASN A 135 3.03 -14.96 -5.58
C ASN A 135 2.18 -15.26 -6.83
N ILE A 136 1.46 -14.26 -7.34
CA ILE A 136 0.70 -14.38 -8.59
C ILE A 136 1.65 -14.39 -9.79
N ILE A 137 2.62 -13.47 -9.85
CA ILE A 137 3.61 -13.41 -10.94
C ILE A 137 4.41 -14.72 -11.04
N ASP A 138 4.81 -15.32 -9.92
CA ASP A 138 5.55 -16.58 -9.89
C ASP A 138 4.77 -17.75 -10.53
N GLN A 139 3.46 -17.63 -10.68
CA GLN A 139 2.58 -18.62 -11.33
C GLN A 139 2.30 -18.29 -12.81
N ALA A 140 2.70 -17.11 -13.30
CA ALA A 140 2.41 -16.66 -14.66
C ALA A 140 3.02 -17.60 -15.72
N PRO A 141 2.21 -18.19 -16.63
CA PRO A 141 2.72 -18.98 -17.75
C PRO A 141 3.55 -18.11 -18.71
N ALA A 142 4.40 -18.76 -19.52
CA ALA A 142 5.08 -18.09 -20.63
C ALA A 142 4.04 -17.39 -21.53
N TYR A 143 4.36 -16.18 -22.01
CA TYR A 143 3.53 -15.39 -22.92
C TYR A 143 2.17 -14.93 -22.36
N SER A 144 1.92 -15.12 -21.06
CA SER A 144 0.70 -14.62 -20.43
C SER A 144 0.71 -13.10 -20.30
N VAL A 145 -0.46 -12.46 -20.23
CA VAL A 145 -0.55 -11.03 -19.90
C VAL A 145 -0.65 -10.90 -18.39
N ILE A 146 0.25 -10.12 -17.79
CA ILE A 146 0.23 -9.79 -16.36
C ILE A 146 -0.26 -8.36 -16.22
N TYR A 147 -1.33 -8.15 -15.48
CA TYR A 147 -1.84 -6.84 -15.11
C TYR A 147 -1.27 -6.45 -13.75
N ILE A 148 -0.83 -5.20 -13.61
CA ILE A 148 -0.53 -4.56 -12.33
C ILE A 148 -1.33 -3.26 -12.32
N GLN A 149 -2.34 -3.15 -11.48
CA GLN A 149 -3.27 -2.02 -11.56
C GLN A 149 -3.82 -1.58 -10.21
N SER A 150 -4.29 -0.33 -10.17
CA SER A 150 -5.02 0.25 -9.06
C SER A 150 -6.38 0.74 -9.55
N ASN A 151 -7.45 0.34 -8.87
CA ASN A 151 -8.83 0.71 -9.22
C ASN A 151 -9.37 1.86 -8.36
N LEU A 152 -8.50 2.52 -7.58
CA LEU A 152 -8.92 3.65 -6.76
C LEU A 152 -9.20 4.87 -7.66
N PRO A 153 -10.33 5.58 -7.51
CA PRO A 153 -10.68 6.70 -8.39
C PRO A 153 -9.62 7.82 -8.45
N TYR A 154 -8.85 7.97 -7.39
CA TYR A 154 -7.79 8.98 -7.29
C TYR A 154 -6.42 8.50 -7.80
N SER A 155 -6.30 7.27 -8.33
CA SER A 155 -5.04 6.75 -8.88
C SER A 155 -4.54 7.58 -10.07
N VAL A 156 -5.44 7.98 -10.97
CA VAL A 156 -5.11 8.78 -12.16
C VAL A 156 -4.60 10.18 -11.78
N PRO A 157 -5.25 10.95 -10.88
CA PRO A 157 -4.67 12.17 -10.34
C PRO A 157 -3.28 11.99 -9.73
N LEU A 158 -3.05 10.91 -8.96
CA LEU A 158 -1.73 10.65 -8.36
C LEU A 158 -0.67 10.39 -9.43
N GLU A 159 -1.02 9.65 -10.49
CA GLU A 159 -0.14 9.44 -11.63
C GLU A 159 0.22 10.75 -12.34
N ASN A 160 -0.72 11.69 -12.38
CA ASN A 160 -0.55 13.00 -13.00
C ASN A 160 0.04 14.07 -12.04
N GLY A 161 0.72 13.65 -10.97
CA GLY A 161 1.51 14.54 -10.12
C GLY A 161 0.75 15.28 -9.03
N HIS A 162 -0.48 14.89 -8.69
CA HIS A 162 -1.24 15.48 -7.57
C HIS A 162 -0.69 15.07 -6.18
N SER A 163 0.35 14.25 -6.14
CA SER A 163 1.01 13.82 -4.90
C SER A 163 2.30 14.59 -4.67
N THR A 164 2.48 15.18 -3.49
CA THR A 164 3.80 15.74 -3.10
C THR A 164 4.85 14.65 -2.87
N GLN A 165 4.43 13.42 -2.56
CA GLN A 165 5.32 12.27 -2.38
C GLN A 165 5.67 11.56 -3.70
N ALA A 166 4.82 11.70 -4.72
CA ALA A 166 5.01 11.13 -6.05
C ALA A 166 4.67 12.19 -7.12
N PRO A 167 5.43 13.29 -7.20
CA PRO A 167 5.12 14.43 -8.06
C PRO A 167 5.22 14.11 -9.55
N THR A 168 5.92 13.03 -9.90
CA THR A 168 6.13 12.56 -11.27
C THR A 168 5.32 11.30 -11.59
N GLY A 169 4.34 10.97 -10.75
CA GLY A 169 3.55 9.75 -10.87
C GLY A 169 4.26 8.52 -10.30
N VAL A 170 3.66 7.35 -10.52
CA VAL A 170 4.11 6.06 -9.99
C VAL A 170 4.37 5.08 -11.12
N TYR A 171 3.38 4.84 -11.99
CA TYR A 171 3.47 3.84 -13.05
C TYR A 171 4.48 4.24 -14.13
N ALA A 172 4.40 5.47 -14.65
CA ALA A 172 5.26 5.94 -15.73
C ALA A 172 6.74 5.93 -15.33
N VAL A 173 7.05 6.43 -14.12
CA VAL A 173 8.42 6.46 -13.61
C VAL A 173 8.95 5.08 -13.26
N SER A 174 8.10 4.18 -12.72
CA SER A 174 8.49 2.80 -12.44
C SER A 174 8.80 2.06 -13.74
N PHE A 175 7.92 2.20 -14.75
CA PHE A 175 8.13 1.61 -16.06
C PHE A 175 9.42 2.10 -16.70
N ASN A 176 9.63 3.42 -16.73
CA ASN A 176 10.85 4.02 -17.28
C ASN A 176 12.13 3.56 -16.55
N GLY A 177 12.08 3.40 -15.23
CA GLY A 177 13.21 2.89 -14.45
C GLY A 177 13.54 1.44 -14.79
N VAL A 178 12.53 0.56 -14.82
CA VAL A 178 12.72 -0.86 -15.09
C VAL A 178 13.19 -1.11 -16.52
N ILE A 179 12.58 -0.48 -17.53
CA ILE A 179 13.00 -0.69 -18.93
C ILE A 179 14.44 -0.27 -19.18
N GLN A 180 14.94 0.77 -18.50
CA GLN A 180 16.33 1.20 -18.64
C GLN A 180 17.32 0.14 -18.14
N ALA A 181 16.94 -0.66 -17.13
CA ALA A 181 17.78 -1.74 -16.62
C ALA A 181 17.86 -2.96 -17.58
N TYR A 182 16.99 -3.03 -18.58
CA TYR A 182 16.87 -4.16 -19.51
C TYR A 182 17.11 -3.82 -20.98
N LYS A 183 17.52 -2.58 -21.28
CA LYS A 183 18.07 -2.21 -22.58
C LYS A 183 19.42 -2.88 -22.81
#